data_AF-A0A2N0H552-F1
#
_entry.id   AF-A0A2N0H552-F1
#
_cell.length_a   1.000
_cell.length_b   1.000
_cell.length_c   1.000
_cell.angle_alpha   90.00
_cell.angle_beta   90.00
_cell.angle_gamma   90.00
#
_symmetry.space_group_name_H-M   'P 1'
#
loop_
_entity.id
_entity.type
_entity.pdbx_description
1 polymer ?
#
loop_
_entity_poly.entity_id
_entity_poly.type
_entity_poly.pdbx_seq_one_letter_code
_entity_poly.pdbx_strand_id
1 'polypeptide(L)' 'MEDDLPRAKGDAASLLAKEVLDPYSQDELAKRIVLLEAEIARVRAHRDKAGAHRAAADALFRTRTD' A
#
# COMPACT_ATOMS: atom_id res chain seq x y z
N MET A 1 0.58 23.46 -7.59
CA MET A 1 1.15 23.32 -8.94
C MET A 1 2.21 22.23 -8.91
N GLU A 2 1.83 21.03 -8.45
CA GLU A 2 2.75 19.87 -8.26
C GLU A 2 2.23 18.63 -9.01
N ASP A 3 1.13 18.81 -9.76
CA ASP A 3 0.34 17.76 -10.40
C ASP A 3 0.79 17.46 -11.85
N ASP A 4 1.82 18.16 -12.33
CA ASP A 4 2.32 18.09 -13.72
C ASP A 4 3.73 17.46 -13.82
N LEU A 5 4.21 16.84 -12.75
CA LEU A 5 5.43 16.03 -12.83
C LEU A 5 5.09 14.68 -13.49
N PRO A 6 5.91 14.20 -14.44
CA PRO A 6 5.76 12.86 -14.99
C PRO A 6 5.70 11.85 -13.84
N ARG A 7 4.60 11.09 -13.72
CA ARG A 7 4.54 10.01 -12.72
C ARG A 7 5.72 9.08 -12.95
N ALA A 8 6.45 8.75 -11.89
CA ALA A 8 7.51 7.76 -11.96
C ALA A 8 6.97 6.50 -12.65
N LYS A 9 7.70 6.00 -13.65
CA LYS A 9 7.31 4.79 -14.39
C LYS A 9 7.46 3.58 -13.47
N GLY A 10 6.33 3.08 -12.98
CA GLY A 10 6.24 1.91 -12.09
C GLY A 10 5.85 2.31 -10.68
N ASP A 11 4.98 1.52 -10.04
CA ASP A 11 4.67 1.70 -8.62
C ASP A 11 5.88 1.31 -7.74
N ALA A 12 5.91 1.82 -6.51
CA ALA A 12 7.01 1.57 -5.58
C ALA A 12 7.23 0.08 -5.31
N ALA A 13 6.16 -0.74 -5.32
CA ALA A 13 6.26 -2.18 -5.12
C ALA A 13 6.96 -2.89 -6.29
N SER A 14 6.69 -2.46 -7.52
CA SER A 14 7.31 -2.96 -8.74
C SER A 14 8.80 -2.59 -8.81
N LEU A 15 9.20 -1.47 -8.22
CA LEU A 15 10.61 -1.08 -8.10
C LEU A 15 11.32 -1.92 -7.03
N LEU A 16 10.68 -2.16 -5.89
CA LEU A 16 11.19 -3.01 -4.82
C LEU A 16 11.56 -4.41 -5.32
N ALA A 17 10.71 -5.00 -6.16
CA ALA A 17 10.90 -6.34 -6.71
C ALA A 17 12.08 -6.46 -7.69
N LYS A 18 12.60 -5.33 -8.19
CA LYS A 18 13.74 -5.29 -9.12
C LYS A 18 15.08 -5.05 -8.43
N GLU A 19 15.08 -4.82 -7.12
CA GLU A 19 16.30 -4.57 -6.38
C GLU A 19 17.15 -5.83 -6.25
N VAL A 20 18.46 -5.70 -6.55
CA VAL A 20 19.42 -6.79 -6.39
C VAL A 20 19.82 -6.89 -4.92
N LEU A 21 19.55 -8.04 -4.31
CA LEU A 21 19.77 -8.27 -2.87
C LEU A 21 21.16 -8.85 -2.56
N ASP A 22 21.88 -9.39 -3.55
CA ASP A 22 23.19 -10.04 -3.38
C ASP A 22 24.23 -9.21 -2.58
N PRO A 23 24.29 -7.87 -2.68
CA PRO A 23 25.27 -7.08 -1.93
C PRO A 23 24.93 -6.90 -0.45
N TYR A 24 23.72 -7.26 -0.01
CA TYR A 24 23.24 -6.93 1.32
C TYR A 24 23.72 -7.96 2.33
N SER A 25 24.15 -7.49 3.49
CA SER A 25 24.39 -8.35 4.65
C SER A 25 23.07 -8.89 5.22
N GLN A 26 23.15 -9.96 6.02
CA GLN A 26 21.98 -10.52 6.70
C GLN A 26 21.27 -9.50 7.61
N ASP A 27 22.04 -8.65 8.29
CA ASP A 27 21.49 -7.60 9.16
C ASP A 27 20.76 -6.52 8.36
N GLU A 28 21.25 -6.16 7.18
CA GLU A 28 20.58 -5.22 6.28
C GLU A 28 19.28 -5.81 5.72
N LEU A 29 19.30 -7.09 5.34
CA LEU A 29 18.10 -7.81 4.92
C LEU A 29 17.06 -7.89 6.04
N ALA A 30 17.48 -8.18 7.27
CA ALA A 30 16.59 -8.22 8.43
C ALA A 30 15.93 -6.87 8.69
N LYS A 31 16.71 -5.77 8.69
CA LYS A 31 16.17 -4.41 8.82
C LYS A 31 15.17 -4.08 7.71
N ARG A 32 15.49 -4.47 6.48
CA ARG A 32 14.62 -4.26 5.32
C ARG A 32 13.29 -5.01 5.47
N ILE A 33 13.32 -6.26 5.92
CA ILE A 33 12.10 -7.06 6.17
C ILE A 33 11.20 -6.35 7.18
N VAL A 34 11.74 -5.90 8.32
CA VAL A 34 10.95 -5.20 9.35
C VAL A 34 10.22 -3.98 8.79
N LEU A 35 10.90 -3.18 7.94
CA LEU A 35 10.28 -2.02 7.30
C LEU A 35 9.16 -2.41 6.34
N LEU A 36 9.37 -3.47 5.55
CA LEU A 36 8.36 -3.95 4.59
C LEU A 36 7.13 -4.53 5.28
N GLU A 37 7.31 -5.26 6.37
CA GLU A 37 6.20 -5.78 7.17
C GLU A 37 5.36 -4.67 7.80
N ALA A 38 6.02 -3.63 8.33
CA ALA A 38 5.34 -2.45 8.84
C ALA A 38 4.53 -1.72 7.75
N GLU A 39 5.11 -1.60 6.55
CA GLU A 39 4.42 -1.01 5.40
C GLU A 39 3.22 -1.86 4.95
N ILE A 40 3.36 -3.18 4.91
CA ILE A 40 2.25 -4.10 4.62
C ILE A 40 1.11 -3.91 5.63
N ALA A 41 1.44 -3.81 6.93
CA ALA A 41 0.45 -3.57 7.97
C ALA A 41 -0.27 -2.22 7.75
N ARG A 42 0.47 -1.16 7.43
CA ARG A 42 -0.08 0.16 7.11
C ARG A 42 -1.04 0.12 5.91
N VAL A 43 -0.65 -0.54 4.83
CA VAL A 43 -1.48 -0.68 3.61
C VAL A 43 -2.76 -1.48 3.90
N ARG A 44 -2.66 -2.59 4.65
CA ARG A 44 -3.83 -3.38 5.06
C ARG A 44 -4.81 -2.54 5.87
N ALA A 45 -4.33 -1.83 6.89
CA ALA A 45 -5.18 -0.98 7.73
C ALA A 45 -5.89 0.11 6.90
N HIS A 46 -5.20 0.73 5.94
CA HIS A 46 -5.80 1.72 5.07
C HIS A 46 -6.86 1.12 4.15
N ARG A 47 -6.58 -0.02 3.52
CA ARG A 47 -7.54 -0.77 2.67
C ARG A 47 -8.79 -1.11 3.45
N ASP A 48 -8.64 -1.64 4.65
CA ASP A 48 -9.76 -2.12 5.47
C ASP A 48 -10.62 -0.93 5.94
N LYS A 49 -9.99 0.19 6.33
CA LYS A 49 -10.69 1.44 6.62
C LYS A 49 -11.50 1.92 5.41
N ALA A 50 -10.89 1.96 4.22
CA ALA A 50 -11.57 2.37 3.00
C ALA A 50 -12.74 1.41 2.64
N GLY A 51 -12.57 0.10 2.88
CA GLY A 51 -13.62 -0.91 2.71
C GLY A 51 -14.81 -0.72 3.66
N ALA A 52 -14.55 -0.43 4.94
CA ALA A 52 -15.60 -0.18 5.93
C ALA A 52 -16.47 1.04 5.56
N HIS A 53 -15.87 2.10 5.00
CA HIS A 53 -16.63 3.25 4.50
C HIS A 53 -17.55 2.89 3.34
N ARG A 54 -17.10 2.04 2.40
CA ARG A 54 -17.95 1.56 1.29
C ARG A 54 -19.11 0.70 1.79
N ALA A 55 -18.84 -0.25 2.68
CA ALA A 55 -19.89 -1.11 3.23
C ALA A 55 -20.97 -0.32 4.00
N ALA A 56 -20.56 0.71 4.77
CA ALA A 56 -21.48 1.60 5.46
C ALA A 56 -22.32 2.44 4.47
N ALA A 57 -21.71 2.94 3.39
CA ALA A 57 -22.43 3.65 2.33
C ALA A 57 -23.44 2.73 1.63
N ASP A 58 -23.04 1.52 1.24
CA ASP A 58 -23.90 0.55 0.55
C ASP A 58 -25.10 0.12 1.42
N ALA A 59 -24.94 0.08 2.75
CA ALA A 59 -26.04 -0.18 3.67
C ALA A 59 -27.03 0.99 3.72
N LEU A 60 -26.54 2.23 3.79
CA LEU A 60 -27.37 3.44 3.81
C LEU A 60 -28.15 3.66 2.51
N PHE A 61 -27.57 3.30 1.35
CA PHE A 61 -28.23 3.45 0.05
C PHE A 61 -29.24 2.33 -0.24
N ARG A 62 -29.01 1.09 0.23
CA ARG A 62 -30.02 0.01 0.11
C ARG A 62 -31.29 0.33 0.89
N THR A 63 -31.16 0.84 2.12
CA THR A 63 -32.31 1.21 2.97
C THR A 63 -33.15 2.38 2.45
N ARG A 64 -32.69 3.12 1.43
CA ARG A 64 -33.44 4.24 0.82
C ARG A 64 -34.19 3.87 -0.45
N THR A 65 -34.02 2.64 -0.95
CA THR A 65 -34.56 2.20 -2.24
C THR A 65 -35.70 1.18 -2.09
N ASP A 66 -35.95 0.70 -0.87
CA ASP A 66 -37.09 -0.15 -0.48
C ASP A 66 -38.17 0.70 0.24
#